data_AF-A0A1R1PSH8-F1
#
_entry.id   AF-A0A1R1PSH8-F1
#
_cell.length_a   1.000
_cell.length_b   1.000
_cell.length_c   1.000
_cell.angle_alpha   90.00
_cell.angle_beta   90.00
_cell.angle_gamma   90.00
#
_symmetry.space_group_name_H-M   'P 1'
#
loop_
_entity.id
_entity.type
_entity.pdbx_description
1 polymer ?
#
loop_
_entity_poly.entity_id
_entity_poly.type
_entity_poly.pdbx_seq_one_letter_code
_entity_poly.pdbx_strand_id
1 'polypeptide(L)'
;MVDAAKGVLGEYSQDIYLYTDVYKGAESGLSPGYGLSLVAESDTGAYYSAELCAEAMETPEDLGQKCAHMLLSEVSKGGYFDTYHHWIPLLFMTLSSEDVSKTIVGELNPFTVQVQQSKAYPGMVDLTCVGTGYTNVNKKTL
;
A
#
# COMPACT_ATOMS: atom_id res chain seq x y z
N MET A 1 18.19 -11.43 1.05
CA MET A 1 16.90 -10.71 0.82
C MET A 1 15.69 -11.64 0.72
N VAL A 2 15.54 -12.43 -0.36
CA VAL A 2 14.37 -13.31 -0.58
C VAL A 2 14.15 -14.29 0.56
N ASP A 3 15.19 -15.01 0.95
CA ASP A 3 15.09 -16.01 2.02
C ASP A 3 14.80 -15.37 3.38
N ALA A 4 15.34 -14.18 3.62
CA ALA A 4 15.10 -13.42 4.84
C ALA A 4 13.64 -12.97 4.96
N ALA A 5 13.07 -12.44 3.87
CA ALA A 5 11.65 -12.07 3.82
C ALA A 5 10.74 -13.32 3.96
N LYS A 6 11.06 -14.41 3.25
CA LYS A 6 10.33 -15.69 3.38
C LYS A 6 10.41 -16.29 4.78
N GLY A 7 11.54 -16.14 5.47
CA GLY A 7 11.72 -16.63 6.83
C GLY A 7 10.74 -15.97 7.82
N VAL A 8 10.49 -14.66 7.66
CA VAL A 8 9.54 -13.92 8.49
C VAL A 8 8.09 -14.21 8.07
N LEU A 9 7.79 -14.09 6.78
CA LEU A 9 6.42 -14.25 6.27
C LEU A 9 5.92 -15.69 6.37
N GLY A 10 6.83 -16.67 6.30
CA GLY A 10 6.53 -18.10 6.35
C GLY A 10 5.86 -18.55 7.66
N GLU A 11 6.00 -17.78 8.74
CA GLU A 11 5.30 -18.04 9.99
C GLU A 11 3.79 -17.78 9.89
N TYR A 12 3.36 -16.96 8.92
CA TYR A 12 1.97 -16.51 8.76
C TYR A 12 1.27 -17.12 7.53
N SER A 13 2.00 -17.31 6.43
CA SER A 13 1.47 -17.91 5.20
C SER A 13 2.56 -18.67 4.46
N GLN A 14 2.18 -19.77 3.80
CA GLN A 14 3.08 -20.54 2.94
C GLN A 14 3.02 -20.10 1.47
N ASP A 15 1.98 -19.34 1.08
CA ASP A 15 1.76 -18.88 -0.29
C ASP A 15 2.55 -17.60 -0.57
N ILE A 16 3.88 -17.73 -0.67
CA ILE A 16 4.79 -16.60 -0.86
C ILE A 16 5.53 -16.72 -2.20
N TYR A 17 5.18 -15.83 -3.13
CA TYR A 17 5.78 -15.74 -4.45
C TYR A 17 6.64 -14.47 -4.54
N LEU A 18 7.96 -14.64 -4.56
CA LEU A 18 8.91 -13.54 -4.72
C LEU A 18 9.65 -13.69 -6.05
N TYR A 19 9.56 -12.65 -6.87
CA TYR A 19 10.28 -12.53 -8.13
C TYR A 19 11.52 -11.66 -7.93
N THR A 20 12.63 -12.09 -8.52
CA THR A 20 13.89 -11.32 -8.49
C THR A 20 14.17 -10.79 -9.88
N ASP A 21 14.35 -9.48 -9.99
CA ASP A 21 14.79 -8.84 -11.22
C ASP A 21 16.15 -8.17 -10.99
N VAL A 22 17.13 -8.48 -11.84
CA VAL A 22 18.52 -8.04 -11.68
C VAL A 22 18.98 -7.36 -12.95
N TYR A 23 19.08 -6.03 -12.89
CA TYR A 23 19.56 -5.20 -13.98
C TYR A 23 21.09 -5.09 -13.96
N LYS A 24 21.71 -5.05 -15.15
CA LYS A 24 23.16 -4.93 -15.33
C LYS A 24 23.51 -3.95 -16.46
N GLY A 25 24.71 -3.37 -16.38
CA GLY A 25 25.27 -2.55 -17.46
C GLY A 25 24.54 -1.22 -17.64
N ALA A 26 24.21 -0.87 -18.88
CA ALA A 26 23.56 0.42 -19.16
C ALA A 26 22.11 0.49 -18.64
N GLU A 27 21.45 -0.66 -18.43
CA GLU A 27 20.05 -0.74 -18.00
C GLU A 27 19.88 -0.57 -16.47
N SER A 28 20.96 -0.71 -15.68
CA SER A 28 20.91 -0.59 -14.21
C SER A 28 20.97 0.85 -13.70
N GLY A 29 21.02 1.85 -14.60
CA GLY A 29 21.21 3.24 -14.21
C GLY A 29 22.61 3.52 -13.65
N LEU A 30 22.77 4.72 -13.07
CA LEU A 30 24.07 5.24 -12.61
C LEU A 30 24.37 4.94 -11.13
N SER A 31 23.35 4.61 -10.35
CA SER A 31 23.46 4.42 -8.91
C SER A 31 23.27 2.95 -8.54
N PRO A 32 24.21 2.32 -7.82
CA PRO A 32 24.01 0.97 -7.33
C PRO A 32 22.93 0.95 -6.24
N GLY A 33 22.08 -0.06 -6.26
CA GLY A 33 21.04 -0.25 -5.26
C GLY A 33 20.26 -1.53 -5.49
N TYR A 34 19.54 -1.93 -4.46
CA TYR A 34 18.55 -2.99 -4.53
C TYR A 34 17.36 -2.58 -3.65
N GLY A 35 16.21 -3.16 -3.93
CA GLY A 35 14.98 -2.89 -3.21
C GLY A 35 14.09 -4.11 -3.18
N LEU A 36 13.10 -4.06 -2.31
CA LEU A 36 12.09 -5.10 -2.17
C LEU A 36 10.73 -4.44 -2.08
N SER A 37 9.82 -4.86 -2.95
CA SER A 37 8.40 -4.54 -2.89
C SER A 37 7.64 -5.82 -2.56
N LEU A 38 6.82 -5.78 -1.52
CA LEU A 38 5.97 -6.87 -1.08
C LEU A 38 4.52 -6.43 -1.13
N VAL A 39 3.66 -7.32 -1.60
CA VAL A 39 2.21 -7.13 -1.61
C VAL A 39 1.56 -8.35 -0.96
N ALA A 40 0.72 -8.11 0.04
CA ALA A 40 -0.16 -9.12 0.61
C ALA A 40 -1.58 -8.94 0.07
N GLU A 41 -2.16 -10.03 -0.44
CA GLU A 41 -3.54 -10.10 -0.89
C GLU A 41 -4.37 -10.87 0.15
N SER A 42 -5.53 -10.32 0.49
CA SER A 42 -6.52 -11.00 1.34
C SER A 42 -7.59 -11.69 0.50
N ASP A 43 -8.27 -12.66 1.10
CA ASP A 43 -9.44 -13.34 0.52
C ASP A 43 -10.64 -12.40 0.29
N THR A 44 -10.65 -11.24 0.95
CA THR A 44 -11.64 -10.16 0.72
C THR A 44 -11.30 -9.25 -0.46
N GLY A 45 -10.12 -9.41 -1.07
CA GLY A 45 -9.63 -8.57 -2.16
C GLY A 45 -8.97 -7.26 -1.69
N ALA A 46 -8.72 -7.08 -0.39
CA ALA A 46 -7.87 -6.02 0.11
C ALA A 46 -6.39 -6.33 -0.16
N TYR A 47 -5.63 -5.29 -0.52
CA TYR A 47 -4.20 -5.35 -0.81
C TYR A 47 -3.44 -4.47 0.16
N TYR A 48 -2.34 -4.99 0.69
CA TYR A 48 -1.40 -4.26 1.54
C TYR A 48 -0.03 -4.30 0.92
N SER A 49 0.68 -3.17 0.92
CA SER A 49 2.01 -3.08 0.33
C SER A 49 3.03 -2.53 1.30
N ALA A 50 4.25 -3.03 1.20
CA ALA A 50 5.43 -2.42 1.82
C ALA A 50 6.58 -2.45 0.82
N GLU A 51 7.27 -1.33 0.70
CA GLU A 51 8.40 -1.18 -0.21
C GLU A 51 9.56 -0.51 0.53
N LEU A 52 10.77 -1.02 0.31
CA LEU A 52 11.99 -0.42 0.82
C LEU A 52 13.10 -0.52 -0.22
N CYS A 53 13.88 0.54 -0.32
CA CYS A 53 15.16 0.57 -1.03
C CYS A 53 16.29 0.52 -0.01
N ALA A 54 17.38 -0.17 -0.35
CA ALA A 54 18.53 -0.32 0.53
C ALA A 54 19.21 1.04 0.81
N GLU A 55 19.55 1.28 2.07
CA GLU A 55 20.45 2.36 2.45
C GLU A 55 21.92 1.95 2.30
N ALA A 56 22.82 2.94 2.36
CA ALA A 56 24.26 2.68 2.29
C ALA A 56 24.69 1.75 3.45
N MET A 57 25.42 0.68 3.12
CA MET A 57 25.91 -0.35 4.07
C MET A 57 24.81 -1.22 4.71
N GLU A 58 23.56 -1.14 4.26
CA GLU A 58 22.54 -2.09 4.68
C GLU A 58 22.80 -3.46 4.04
N THR A 59 22.46 -4.55 4.73
CA THR A 59 22.54 -5.89 4.15
C THR A 59 21.22 -6.27 3.46
N PRO A 60 21.24 -7.09 2.40
CA PRO A 60 20.01 -7.54 1.76
C PRO A 60 19.13 -8.39 2.67
N GLU A 61 19.70 -9.05 3.68
CA GLU A 61 18.98 -9.83 4.69
C GLU A 61 18.20 -8.89 5.63
N ASP A 62 18.85 -7.85 6.15
CA ASP A 62 18.22 -6.86 7.02
C ASP A 62 17.08 -6.13 6.30
N LEU A 63 17.31 -5.70 5.05
CA LEU A 63 16.26 -5.08 4.23
C LEU A 63 15.05 -6.01 4.07
N GLY A 64 15.30 -7.30 3.81
CA GLY A 64 14.26 -8.31 3.65
C GLY A 64 13.41 -8.49 4.91
N GLN A 65 14.05 -8.57 6.08
CA GLN A 65 13.35 -8.67 7.37
C GLN A 65 12.55 -7.41 7.67
N LYS A 66 13.16 -6.23 7.51
CA LYS A 66 12.49 -4.93 7.74
C LYS A 66 11.25 -4.77 6.87
N CYS A 67 11.37 -5.04 5.56
CA CYS A 67 10.25 -4.92 4.63
C CYS A 67 9.12 -5.90 4.98
N ALA A 68 9.45 -7.15 5.35
CA ALA A 68 8.46 -8.12 5.80
C ALA A 68 7.73 -7.68 7.08
N HIS A 69 8.46 -7.15 8.08
CA HIS A 69 7.85 -6.61 9.29
C HIS A 69 6.99 -5.37 9.02
N MET A 70 7.39 -4.52 8.08
CA MET A 70 6.56 -3.38 7.66
C MET A 70 5.26 -3.84 7.01
N LEU A 71 5.29 -4.85 6.13
CA LEU A 71 4.09 -5.43 5.54
C LEU A 71 3.16 -5.99 6.61
N LEU A 72 3.70 -6.77 7.55
CA LEU A 72 2.92 -7.34 8.65
C LEU A 72 2.35 -6.24 9.56
N SER A 73 3.07 -5.14 9.76
CA SER A 73 2.59 -3.97 10.49
C SER A 73 1.38 -3.36 9.78
N GLU A 74 1.43 -3.17 8.46
CA GLU A 74 0.27 -2.69 7.68
C GLU A 74 -0.92 -3.64 7.76
N VAL A 75 -0.71 -4.94 7.61
CA VAL A 75 -1.77 -5.95 7.77
C VAL A 75 -2.36 -5.91 9.18
N SER A 76 -1.54 -5.71 10.22
CA SER A 76 -1.98 -5.66 11.61
C SER A 76 -2.84 -4.44 11.95
N LYS A 77 -2.64 -3.32 11.24
CA LYS A 77 -3.47 -2.11 11.38
C LYS A 77 -4.90 -2.31 10.85
N GLY A 78 -5.08 -3.28 9.95
CA GLY A 78 -6.37 -3.61 9.36
C GLY A 78 -6.95 -2.51 8.46
N GLY A 79 -8.25 -2.59 8.21
CA GLY A 79 -8.94 -1.80 7.18
C GLY A 79 -8.97 -2.51 5.83
N TYR A 80 -9.38 -1.81 4.78
CA TYR A 80 -9.38 -2.34 3.41
C TYR A 80 -8.19 -1.83 2.58
N PHE A 81 -7.55 -0.75 3.04
CA PHE A 81 -6.47 -0.07 2.35
C PHE A 81 -5.29 0.12 3.29
N ASP A 82 -4.08 0.02 2.76
CA ASP A 82 -2.85 0.32 3.48
C ASP A 82 -2.72 1.81 3.79
N THR A 83 -1.90 2.13 4.79
CA THR A 83 -1.79 3.48 5.33
C THR A 83 -1.36 4.50 4.27
N TYR A 84 -0.55 4.11 3.27
CA TYR A 84 -0.05 5.02 2.25
C TYR A 84 -1.10 5.38 1.19
N HIS A 85 -1.97 4.45 0.81
CA HIS A 85 -2.94 4.68 -0.25
C HIS A 85 -4.29 5.19 0.24
N HIS A 86 -4.56 5.26 1.56
CA HIS A 86 -5.84 5.73 2.15
C HIS A 86 -6.50 6.91 1.43
N TRP A 87 -5.73 7.93 1.05
CA TRP A 87 -6.27 9.15 0.45
C TRP A 87 -6.84 8.96 -0.97
N ILE A 88 -6.33 7.97 -1.74
CA ILE A 88 -6.72 7.77 -3.15
C ILE A 88 -8.14 7.19 -3.27
N PRO A 89 -8.50 6.08 -2.58
CA PRO A 89 -9.87 5.59 -2.58
C PRO A 89 -10.86 6.64 -2.10
N LEU A 90 -10.49 7.44 -1.10
CA LEU A 90 -11.33 8.50 -0.57
C LEU A 90 -11.56 9.60 -1.61
N LEU A 91 -10.54 9.99 -2.34
CA LEU A 91 -10.68 10.90 -3.48
C LEU A 91 -11.63 10.30 -4.55
N PHE A 92 -11.46 9.02 -4.91
CA PHE A 92 -12.35 8.38 -5.89
C PHE A 92 -13.79 8.24 -5.41
N MET A 93 -14.02 8.01 -4.11
CA MET A 93 -15.36 8.05 -3.53
C MET A 93 -15.99 9.45 -3.65
N THR A 94 -15.22 10.52 -3.50
CA THR A 94 -15.77 11.89 -3.70
C THR A 94 -16.06 12.20 -5.17
N LEU A 95 -15.32 11.61 -6.10
CA LEU A 95 -15.48 11.79 -7.55
C LEU A 95 -16.44 10.76 -8.17
N SER A 96 -17.09 9.90 -7.40
CA SER A 96 -18.04 8.92 -7.92
C SER A 96 -19.36 9.59 -8.34
N SER A 97 -20.29 8.77 -8.86
CA SER A 97 -21.70 9.15 -9.04
C SER A 97 -22.30 9.68 -7.73
N GLU A 98 -23.46 10.35 -7.81
CA GLU A 98 -24.24 10.86 -6.67
C GLU A 98 -24.88 9.74 -5.84
N ASP A 99 -24.09 8.70 -5.52
CA ASP A 99 -24.45 7.55 -4.72
C ASP A 99 -23.60 7.50 -3.45
N VAL A 100 -24.07 6.71 -2.48
CA VAL A 100 -23.38 6.51 -1.20
C VAL A 100 -22.35 5.40 -1.34
N SER A 101 -21.08 5.75 -1.16
CA SER A 101 -19.97 4.79 -1.04
C SER A 101 -19.60 4.57 0.42
N LYS A 102 -19.27 3.33 0.78
CA LYS A 102 -18.83 2.95 2.13
C LYS A 102 -17.52 2.19 2.08
N THR A 103 -16.64 2.44 3.04
CA THR A 103 -15.42 1.66 3.21
C THR A 103 -14.96 1.69 4.66
N ILE A 104 -14.12 0.73 5.01
CA ILE A 104 -13.50 0.65 6.33
C ILE A 104 -12.00 0.89 6.14
N VAL A 105 -11.46 1.86 6.85
CA VAL A 105 -10.04 2.16 6.88
C VAL A 105 -9.47 1.87 8.26
N GLY A 106 -8.18 1.53 8.31
CA GLY A 106 -7.43 1.50 9.55
C GLY A 106 -7.25 2.90 10.14
N GLU A 107 -6.31 3.04 11.08
CA GLU A 107 -5.99 4.34 11.67
C GLU A 107 -5.59 5.35 10.59
N LEU A 108 -6.26 6.51 10.59
CA LEU A 108 -6.05 7.54 9.58
C LEU A 108 -4.66 8.19 9.74
N ASN A 109 -3.89 8.21 8.66
CA ASN A 109 -2.63 8.95 8.65
C ASN A 109 -2.90 10.49 8.68
N PRO A 110 -1.97 11.30 9.22
CA PRO A 110 -2.15 12.76 9.31
C PRO A 110 -2.39 13.43 7.95
N PHE A 111 -1.80 12.88 6.89
CA PHE A 111 -1.97 13.38 5.53
C PHE A 111 -3.43 13.24 5.04
N THR A 112 -4.05 12.10 5.30
CA THR A 112 -5.43 11.78 4.93
C THR A 112 -6.40 12.65 5.71
N VAL A 113 -6.13 12.86 7.00
CA VAL A 113 -6.87 13.81 7.84
C VAL A 113 -6.81 15.22 7.24
N GLN A 114 -5.64 15.66 6.78
CA GLN A 114 -5.47 16.96 6.15
C GLN A 114 -6.20 17.06 4.81
N VAL A 115 -6.10 16.05 3.94
CA VAL A 115 -6.77 16.01 2.63
C VAL A 115 -8.29 16.04 2.78
N GLN A 116 -8.83 15.32 3.76
CA GLN A 116 -10.27 15.27 4.01
C GLN A 116 -10.79 16.40 4.90
N GLN A 117 -9.91 17.19 5.51
CA GLN A 117 -10.26 18.14 6.57
C GLN A 117 -11.09 17.49 7.69
N SER A 118 -10.78 16.23 8.01
CA SER A 118 -11.50 15.44 9.01
C SER A 118 -10.81 15.53 10.39
N LYS A 119 -11.38 14.89 11.40
CA LYS A 119 -10.72 14.70 12.70
C LYS A 119 -9.91 13.41 12.66
N ALA A 120 -8.80 13.37 13.39
CA ALA A 120 -8.11 12.11 13.65
C ALA A 120 -9.00 11.22 14.53
N TYR A 121 -9.19 9.98 14.09
CA TYR A 121 -9.92 8.95 14.84
C TYR A 121 -8.96 7.79 15.12
N PRO A 122 -8.79 7.40 16.39
CA PRO A 122 -7.96 6.25 16.73
C PRO A 122 -8.66 4.95 16.34
N GLY A 123 -7.90 4.02 15.75
CA GLY A 123 -8.40 2.71 15.36
C GLY A 123 -9.13 2.69 14.02
N MET A 124 -9.92 1.63 13.80
CA MET A 124 -10.60 1.37 12.54
C MET A 124 -11.86 2.23 12.39
N VAL A 125 -12.03 2.86 11.22
CA VAL A 125 -13.09 3.85 10.96
C VAL A 125 -13.96 3.41 9.79
N ASP A 126 -15.27 3.37 10.00
CA ASP A 126 -16.26 3.24 8.92
C ASP A 126 -16.50 4.62 8.28
N LEU A 127 -16.15 4.75 7.00
CA LEU A 127 -16.26 5.97 6.21
C LEU A 127 -17.38 5.84 5.20
N THR A 128 -18.32 6.78 5.27
CA THR A 128 -19.40 6.94 4.30
C THR A 128 -19.22 8.26 3.56
N CYS A 129 -19.23 8.22 2.23
CA CYS A 129 -19.08 9.39 1.36
C CYS A 129 -20.20 9.41 0.31
N VAL A 130 -20.72 10.60 -0.01
CA VAL A 130 -21.63 10.80 -1.13
C VAL A 130 -20.82 11.43 -2.26
N GLY A 131 -20.80 10.78 -3.42
CA GLY A 131 -20.06 11.27 -4.57
C GLY A 131 -20.69 12.54 -5.15
N THR A 132 -19.86 13.32 -5.86
CA THR A 132 -20.24 14.61 -6.44
C THR A 132 -20.87 14.51 -7.84
N GLY A 133 -20.99 13.31 -8.40
CA GLY A 133 -21.48 13.12 -9.77
C GLY A 133 -20.46 13.55 -10.83
N TYR A 134 -19.16 13.51 -10.50
CA TYR A 134 -18.11 14.01 -11.39
C TYR A 134 -18.09 13.24 -12.71
N THR A 135 -18.13 13.99 -13.82
CA THR A 135 -18.00 13.44 -15.17
C THR A 135 -16.74 14.00 -15.82
N ASN A 136 -15.92 13.11 -16.39
CA ASN A 136 -14.71 13.53 -17.10
C ASN A 136 -15.08 14.26 -18.41
N VAL A 137 -15.00 15.59 -18.36
CA VAL A 137 -15.32 16.49 -19.48
C VAL A 137 -14.40 16.34 -20.70
N ASN A 138 -13.22 15.73 -20.53
CA ASN A 138 -12.27 15.51 -21.63
C ASN A 138 -12.56 14.22 -22.41
N LYS A 139 -13.45 13.36 -21.91
CA LYS A 139 -13.85 12.15 -22.62
C LYS A 139 -14.77 12.53 -23.78
N LYS A 140 -14.29 12.39 -25.01
CA LYS A 140 -15.13 12.52 -26.19
C LYS A 140 -16.21 11.44 -26.14
N THR A 141 -17.47 11.86 -26.01
CA THR A 141 -18.62 11.01 -26.29
C THR A 141 -18.70 10.80 -27.80
N LEU A 142 -18.55 9.55 -28.23
CA LEU A 142 -18.79 9.11 -29.60
C LEU A 142 -20.28 9.24 -29.96
#